data_AF-A0A937MKQ9-F1
#
_entry.id   AF-A0A937MKQ9-F1
#
_cell.length_a   1.000
_cell.length_b   1.000
_cell.length_c   1.000
_cell.angle_alpha   90.00
_cell.angle_beta   90.00
_cell.angle_gamma   90.00
#
_symmetry.space_group_name_H-M   'P 1'
#
loop_
_entity.id
_entity.type
_entity.pdbx_description
1 polymer ?
#
loop_
_entity_poly.entity_id
_entity_poly.type
_entity_poly.pdbx_seq_one_letter_code
_entity_poly.pdbx_strand_id
1 'polypeptide(L)' 'MPLFESLKTAAAEPWAAYTGHGFVRGLADGSLAEPCFRHYLGQDYLVLIHFARDYGLAAYK' A
#
# COMPACT_ATOMS: atom_id res chain seq x y z
N MET A 1 16.49 16.49 -6.74
CA MET A 1 15.54 15.36 -6.81
C MET A 1 14.15 15.85 -6.45
N PRO A 2 13.08 15.37 -7.10
CA PRO A 2 11.70 15.65 -6.70
C PRO A 2 11.42 15.22 -5.25
N LEU A 3 10.48 15.89 -4.57
CA LEU A 3 10.14 15.65 -3.16
C LEU A 3 9.87 14.16 -2.86
N PHE A 4 9.03 13.52 -3.66
CA PHE A 4 8.71 12.10 -3.49
C PHE A 4 9.96 11.21 -3.49
N GLU A 5 10.88 11.42 -4.44
CA GLU A 5 12.11 10.65 -4.53
C GLU A 5 13.01 10.88 -3.32
N SER A 6 13.12 12.11 -2.79
CA SER A 6 13.88 12.36 -1.57
C SER A 6 13.30 11.63 -0.35
N LEU A 7 11.97 11.60 -0.21
CA LEU A 7 11.29 10.90 0.89
C LEU A 7 11.44 9.39 0.75
N LYS A 8 11.30 8.86 -0.46
CA LYS A 8 11.52 7.45 -0.77
C LYS A 8 12.94 7.00 -0.46
N THR A 9 13.94 7.79 -0.86
CA THR A 9 15.35 7.52 -0.54
C THR A 9 15.60 7.57 0.97
N ALA A 10 15.02 8.55 1.69
CA ALA A 10 15.12 8.62 3.15
C ALA A 10 14.48 7.41 3.86
N ALA A 11 13.46 6.80 3.24
CA ALA A 11 12.76 5.61 3.72
C ALA A 11 13.16 4.32 2.98
N ALA A 12 14.40 4.20 2.51
CA ALA A 12 14.81 3.14 1.58
C ALA A 12 14.55 1.71 2.09
N GLU A 13 14.89 1.43 3.36
CA GLU A 13 14.68 0.10 3.96
C GLU A 13 13.18 -0.25 4.08
N PRO A 14 12.32 0.55 4.74
CA PRO A 14 10.89 0.24 4.81
C PRO A 14 10.23 0.25 3.42
N TRP A 15 10.71 1.08 2.49
CA TRP A 15 10.23 1.05 1.11
C TRP A 15 10.52 -0.28 0.41
N ALA A 16 11.74 -0.81 0.56
CA ALA A 16 12.11 -2.11 -0.01
C ALA A 16 11.33 -3.26 0.65
N ALA A 17 11.12 -3.20 1.97
CA ALA A 17 10.31 -4.18 2.68
C ALA A 17 8.84 -4.15 2.25
N TYR A 18 8.26 -2.96 2.07
CA TYR A 18 6.89 -2.76 1.63
C TYR A 18 6.67 -3.27 0.19
N THR A 19 7.45 -2.76 -0.76
CA THR A 19 7.29 -3.09 -2.19
C THR A 19 7.73 -4.52 -2.52
N GLY A 20 8.67 -5.06 -1.75
CA GLY A 20 9.18 -6.42 -1.90
C GLY A 20 8.50 -7.45 -1.01
N HIS A 21 7.41 -7.12 -0.33
CA HIS A 21 6.75 -8.03 0.61
C HIS A 21 6.26 -9.32 -0.06
N GLY A 22 6.25 -10.44 0.67
CA GLY A 22 5.84 -11.75 0.14
C GLY A 22 4.41 -11.75 -0.42
N PHE A 23 3.51 -10.96 0.16
CA PHE A 23 2.16 -10.76 -0.38
C PHE A 23 2.16 -10.17 -1.80
N VAL A 24 2.98 -9.12 -2.04
CA VAL A 24 3.08 -8.45 -3.35
C VAL A 24 3.71 -9.37 -4.38
N ARG A 25 4.77 -10.09 -4.00
CA ARG A 25 5.42 -11.06 -4.89
C ARG A 25 4.49 -12.21 -5.27
N GLY A 26 3.81 -12.78 -4.28
CA GLY A 26 2.84 -13.86 -4.51
C GLY A 26 1.65 -13.43 -5.36
N LEU A 27 1.24 -12.17 -5.27
CA LEU A 27 0.22 -11.61 -6.16
C LEU A 27 0.75 -11.48 -7.60
N ALA A 28 2.01 -11.08 -7.78
CA ALA A 28 2.61 -10.88 -9.09
C ALA A 28 2.87 -12.19 -9.85
N ASP A 29 3.25 -13.27 -9.15
CA ASP A 29 3.54 -14.58 -9.75
C ASP A 29 2.36 -15.58 -9.66
N GLY A 30 1.26 -15.19 -9.00
CA GLY A 30 0.06 -16.02 -8.85
C GLY A 30 0.17 -17.11 -7.78
N SER A 31 1.22 -17.13 -6.96
CA SER A 31 1.39 -18.09 -5.87
C SER A 31 0.65 -17.72 -4.57
N LEU A 32 0.09 -16.51 -4.48
CA LEU A 32 -0.66 -16.07 -3.31
C LEU A 32 -1.93 -16.92 -3.12
N ALA A 33 -2.08 -17.51 -1.92
CA ALA A 33 -3.27 -18.26 -1.58
C ALA A 33 -4.52 -17.37 -1.63
N GLU A 34 -5.57 -17.83 -2.31
CA GLU A 34 -6.84 -17.09 -2.46
C GLU A 34 -7.41 -16.57 -1.12
N PRO A 35 -7.40 -17.32 -0.01
CA PRO A 35 -7.90 -16.80 1.27
C PRO A 35 -7.17 -15.56 1.77
N CYS A 36 -5.87 -15.43 1.51
CA CYS A 36 -5.10 -14.24 1.86
C CYS A 36 -5.55 -13.03 1.05
N PHE A 37 -5.79 -13.21 -0.25
CA PHE A 37 -6.29 -12.13 -1.11
C PHE A 37 -7.71 -11.71 -0.72
N ARG A 38 -8.61 -12.67 -0.43
CA ARG A 38 -9.96 -12.37 0.06
C ARG A 38 -9.94 -11.61 1.38
N HIS A 39 -9.08 -11.99 2.31
CA HIS A 39 -8.91 -11.26 3.56
C HIS A 39 -8.41 -9.84 3.31
N TYR A 40 -7.41 -9.67 2.44
CA TYR A 40 -6.90 -8.37 2.02
C TYR A 40 -8.03 -7.48 1.46
N LEU A 41 -8.86 -7.98 0.54
CA LEU A 41 -9.96 -7.18 -0.03
C LEU A 41 -10.96 -6.69 1.03
N GLY A 42 -11.27 -7.54 2.03
CA GLY A 42 -12.12 -7.12 3.14
C GLY A 42 -11.52 -5.99 3.97
N GLN A 43 -10.20 -6.03 4.21
CA GLN A 43 -9.50 -4.96 4.92
C GLN A 43 -9.34 -3.70 4.04
N ASP A 44 -9.01 -3.87 2.77
CA ASP A 44 -8.80 -2.78 1.81
C ASP A 44 -10.09 -1.97 1.61
N TYR A 45 -11.26 -2.62 1.63
CA TYR A 45 -12.55 -1.94 1.66
C TYR A 45 -12.68 -0.96 2.85
N LEU A 46 -12.30 -1.39 4.06
CA LEU A 46 -12.36 -0.52 5.24
C LEU A 46 -11.34 0.62 5.14
N VAL A 47 -10.14 0.34 4.64
CA VAL A 47 -9.10 1.35 4.39
C VAL A 47 -9.60 2.40 3.41
N LEU A 48 -10.27 2.01 2.31
CA LEU A 48 -10.77 2.95 1.30
C LEU A 48 -11.78 3.96 1.87
N ILE A 49 -12.60 3.56 2.85
CA ILE A 49 -13.51 4.48 3.54
C ILE A 49 -12.73 5.58 4.26
N HIS A 50 -11.66 5.21 4.96
CA HIS A 50 -10.80 6.17 5.66
C HIS A 50 -9.97 7.01 4.69
N PHE A 51 -9.43 6.38 3.66
CA PHE A 51 -8.66 7.04 2.62
C PHE A 51 -9.46 8.13 1.91
N ALA A 52 -10.74 7.87 1.61
CA ALA A 52 -11.64 8.88 1.05
C ALA A 52 -11.84 10.09 1.98
N ARG A 53 -11.88 9.87 3.31
CA ARG A 53 -11.96 10.95 4.30
C ARG A 53 -10.68 11.76 4.37
N ASP A 54 -9.52 11.12 4.27
CA ASP A 54 -8.22 11.79 4.25
C ASP A 54 -8.09 12.71 3.03
N TYR A 55 -8.57 12.27 1.86
CA TYR A 55 -8.67 13.14 0.68
C TYR A 55 -9.66 14.28 0.87
N GLY A 56 -10.79 14.04 1.53
CA GLY A 56 -11.71 15.12 1.92
C GLY A 56 -11.05 16.16 2.82
N LEU A 57 -10.22 15.72 3.78
CA LEU A 57 -9.44 16.60 4.64
C LEU A 57 -8.36 17.37 3.88
N ALA A 58 -7.67 16.70 2.95
CA ALA A 58 -6.64 17.31 2.11
C ALA A 58 -7.22 18.34 1.12
N ALA A 59 -8.46 18.17 0.66
CA ALA A 59 -9.14 19.17 -0.18
C ALA A 59 -9.60 20.40 0.62
N TYR A 60 -9.90 20.21 1.91
CA TYR A 60 -10.28 21.28 2.81
C TYR A 60 -9.09 22.14 3.28
N LYS A 61 -7.93 21.50 3.52
CA LYS A 61 -6.71 22.15 4.05
C LYS A 61 -5.80 22.67 2.94
#